data_AF-A0A1M4XDA0-F1
#
_entry.id   AF-A0A1M4XDA0-F1
#
_cell.length_a   1.000
_cell.length_b   1.000
_cell.length_c   1.000
_cell.angle_alpha   90.00
_cell.angle_beta   90.00
_cell.angle_gamma   90.00
#
_symmetry.space_group_name_H-M   'P 1'
#
loop_
_entity.id
_entity.type
_entity.pdbx_description
1 polymer ?
#
loop_
_entity_poly.entity_id
_entity_poly.type
_entity_poly.pdbx_seq_one_letter_code
_entity_poly.pdbx_strand_id
1 'polypeptide(L)'
;MKWYIVKLVYQVVIGEGNHTPQFDEQLRLITAQDETEAYEKAYATGVSEEVSFDNQKSELVHWKFINISELFYLNKIIDGAEIYSRINEVEDALAYTNLVNMKADSIKNGQSHQILNSF
;
A
#
# COMPACT_ATOMS: atom_id res chain seq x y z
N MET A 1 -11.73 17.41 -14.67
CA MET A 1 -11.53 16.40 -13.60
C MET A 1 -11.00 15.13 -14.23
N LYS A 2 -9.83 14.68 -13.77
CA LYS A 2 -9.07 13.51 -14.21
C LYS A 2 -8.87 12.58 -13.02
N TRP A 3 -8.74 11.28 -13.27
CA TRP A 3 -8.39 10.29 -12.25
C TRP A 3 -6.90 10.00 -12.32
N TYR A 4 -6.28 9.91 -11.15
CA TYR A 4 -4.90 9.53 -10.97
C TYR A 4 -4.82 8.37 -9.99
N ILE A 5 -3.81 7.54 -10.18
CA ILE A 5 -3.43 6.50 -9.22
C ILE A 5 -2.14 6.95 -8.57
N VAL A 6 -2.13 6.99 -7.25
CA VAL A 6 -0.95 7.36 -6.47
C VAL A 6 -0.55 6.22 -5.56
N LYS A 7 0.75 6.02 -5.37
CA LYS A 7 1.28 5.12 -4.35
C LYS A 7 1.79 5.91 -3.17
N LEU A 8 1.06 5.87 -2.06
CA LEU A 8 1.49 6.40 -0.78
C LEU A 8 2.36 5.36 -0.08
N VAL A 9 3.46 5.79 0.50
CA VAL A 9 4.37 4.91 1.25
C VAL A 9 4.44 5.38 2.69
N TYR A 10 4.18 4.47 3.61
CA TYR A 10 4.33 4.69 5.04
C TYR A 10 5.40 3.77 5.59
N GLN A 11 6.19 4.23 6.55
CA GLN A 11 6.99 3.37 7.40
C GLN A 11 6.19 3.04 8.65
N VAL A 12 6.09 1.75 8.95
CA VAL A 12 5.50 1.27 10.20
C VAL A 12 6.63 1.12 11.22
N VAL A 13 6.55 1.87 12.32
CA VAL A 13 7.51 1.83 13.42
C VAL A 13 6.81 1.36 14.69
N ILE A 14 7.28 0.29 15.31
CA ILE A 14 6.70 -0.33 16.50
C ILE A 14 7.66 -0.10 17.69
N GLY A 15 7.15 0.48 18.77
CA GLY A 15 7.92 0.86 19.95
C GLY A 15 9.12 1.74 19.60
N GLU A 16 10.30 1.35 20.06
CA GLU A 16 11.57 2.06 19.79
C GLU A 16 12.12 1.82 18.36
N GLY A 17 11.40 1.08 17.51
CA GLY A 17 11.85 0.80 16.13
C GLY A 17 12.90 -0.32 16.02
N ASN A 18 13.11 -1.10 17.07
CA ASN A 18 14.03 -2.25 17.09
C ASN A 18 13.39 -3.51 16.47
N HIS A 19 12.88 -3.38 15.24
CA HIS A 19 12.29 -4.49 14.47
C HIS A 19 12.72 -4.39 13.00
N THR A 20 12.46 -5.45 12.23
CA THR A 20 12.66 -5.43 10.78
C THR A 20 11.87 -4.26 10.17
N PRO A 21 12.49 -3.39 9.35
CA PRO A 21 11.79 -2.28 8.73
C PRO A 21 10.55 -2.76 7.96
N GLN A 22 9.40 -2.16 8.27
CA GLN A 22 8.13 -2.45 7.63
C GLN A 22 7.63 -1.21 6.90
N PHE A 23 7.13 -1.41 5.70
CA PHE A 23 6.55 -0.36 4.87
C PHE A 23 5.17 -0.78 4.41
N ASP A 24 4.22 0.14 4.49
CA ASP A 24 2.90 -0.01 3.89
C ASP A 24 2.86 0.81 2.60
N GLU A 25 2.61 0.12 1.49
CA GLU A 25 2.49 0.72 0.15
C GLU A 25 1.01 0.68 -0.27
N GLN A 26 0.39 1.87 -0.37
CA GLN A 26 -1.03 2.00 -0.65
C GLN A 26 -1.26 2.63 -2.01
N LEU A 27 -2.00 1.94 -2.89
CA LEU A 27 -2.54 2.55 -4.10
C LEU A 27 -3.85 3.28 -3.78
N ARG A 28 -3.93 4.56 -4.14
CA ARG A 28 -5.13 5.39 -3.98
C ARG A 28 -5.56 5.99 -5.31
N LEU A 29 -6.87 6.13 -5.48
CA LEU A 29 -7.44 6.92 -6.57
C LEU A 29 -7.64 8.36 -6.11
N ILE A 30 -7.11 9.32 -6.88
CA ILE A 30 -7.23 10.75 -6.63
C ILE A 30 -7.87 11.42 -7.84
N THR A 31 -8.91 12.21 -7.62
CA THR A 31 -9.44 13.12 -8.66
C THR A 31 -8.76 14.47 -8.57
N ALA A 32 -8.30 15.00 -9.70
CA ALA A 32 -7.72 16.35 -9.79
C ALA A 32 -7.83 16.90 -11.21
N GLN A 33 -7.55 18.20 -11.42
CA GLN A 33 -7.54 18.83 -12.74
C GLN A 33 -6.26 18.50 -13.51
N ASP A 34 -5.14 18.41 -12.80
CA ASP A 34 -3.80 18.13 -13.32
C ASP A 34 -2.97 17.32 -12.32
N GLU A 35 -1.73 16.97 -12.70
CA GLU A 35 -0.82 16.16 -11.90
C GLU A 35 -0.34 16.89 -10.64
N THR A 36 -0.17 18.21 -10.70
CA THR A 36 0.24 19.02 -9.55
C THR A 36 -0.82 18.96 -8.46
N GLU A 37 -2.07 19.23 -8.81
CA GLU A 37 -3.18 19.17 -7.85
C GLU A 37 -3.42 17.72 -7.36
N ALA A 38 -3.15 16.71 -8.18
CA ALA A 38 -3.20 15.31 -7.77
C ALA A 38 -2.13 14.98 -6.71
N TYR A 39 -0.90 15.43 -6.95
CA TYR A 39 0.21 15.26 -6.01
C TYR A 39 -0.07 15.97 -4.69
N GLU A 40 -0.48 17.23 -4.73
CA GLU A 40 -0.79 18.01 -3.52
C GLU A 40 -1.90 17.34 -2.69
N LYS A 41 -2.97 16.87 -3.35
CA LYS A 41 -4.03 16.11 -2.67
C LYS A 41 -3.52 14.81 -2.07
N ALA A 42 -2.78 14.02 -2.83
CA ALA A 42 -2.21 12.75 -2.36
C ALA A 42 -1.26 12.95 -1.18
N TYR A 43 -0.47 14.03 -1.20
CA TYR A 43 0.48 14.35 -0.13
C TYR A 43 -0.28 14.77 1.13
N ALA A 44 -1.29 15.64 0.99
CA ALA A 44 -2.15 16.04 2.09
C ALA A 44 -2.89 14.84 2.70
N THR A 45 -3.39 13.91 1.87
CA THR A 45 -3.95 12.63 2.31
C THR A 45 -2.91 11.82 3.10
N GLY A 46 -1.71 11.65 2.53
CA GLY A 46 -0.58 10.97 3.16
C GLY A 46 -0.30 11.44 4.58
N VAL A 47 -0.10 12.75 4.73
CA VAL A 47 0.16 13.41 6.02
C VAL A 47 -1.04 13.27 6.97
N SER A 48 -2.27 13.46 6.48
CA SER A 48 -3.47 13.40 7.32
C SER A 48 -3.79 12.01 7.88
N GLU A 49 -3.30 10.97 7.20
CA GLU A 49 -3.48 9.57 7.59
C GLU A 49 -2.31 9.04 8.43
N GLU A 50 -1.31 9.86 8.75
CA GLU A 50 -0.34 9.52 9.79
C GLU A 50 -1.08 9.24 11.10
N VAL A 51 -0.82 8.08 11.68
CA VAL A 51 -1.54 7.62 12.87
C VAL A 51 -0.60 6.93 13.83
N SER A 52 -0.91 7.09 15.12
CA SER A 52 -0.27 6.33 16.20
C SER A 52 -1.34 5.61 17.00
N PHE A 53 -1.16 4.32 17.24
CA PHE A 53 -2.11 3.50 17.99
C PHE A 53 -1.40 2.36 18.70
N ASP A 54 -1.97 1.88 19.81
CA ASP A 54 -1.47 0.67 20.48
C ASP A 54 -1.96 -0.58 19.74
N ASN A 55 -1.03 -1.49 19.45
CA ASN A 55 -1.41 -2.80 18.93
C ASN A 55 -1.98 -3.71 20.04
N GLN A 56 -2.36 -4.95 19.70
CA GLN A 56 -2.91 -5.92 20.64
C GLN A 56 -1.94 -6.35 21.76
N LYS A 57 -0.65 -6.05 21.61
CA LYS A 57 0.41 -6.32 22.59
C LYS A 57 0.75 -5.08 23.43
N SER A 58 -0.02 -4.00 23.31
CA SER A 58 0.24 -2.71 23.97
C SER A 58 1.58 -2.08 23.55
N GLU A 59 2.01 -2.32 22.31
CA GLU A 59 3.14 -1.62 21.71
C GLU A 59 2.62 -0.48 20.85
N LEU A 60 3.21 0.71 21.01
CA LEU A 60 2.88 1.88 20.21
C LEU A 60 3.34 1.66 18.77
N VAL A 61 2.41 1.70 17.83
CA VAL A 61 2.66 1.61 16.40
C VAL A 61 2.49 2.99 15.79
N HIS A 62 3.48 3.44 15.03
CA HIS A 62 3.45 4.67 14.27
C HIS A 62 3.44 4.36 12.78
N TRP A 63 2.45 4.89 12.08
CA TRP A 63 2.42 4.93 10.62
C TRP A 63 2.91 6.31 10.21
N LYS A 64 4.15 6.36 9.74
CA LYS A 64 4.82 7.61 9.34
C LYS A 64 4.80 7.72 7.84
N PHE A 65 4.17 8.75 7.33
CA PHE A 65 4.12 8.99 5.90
C PHE A 65 5.52 9.36 5.41
N ILE A 66 6.01 8.60 4.44
CA ILE A 66 7.34 8.82 3.84
C ILE A 66 7.20 9.75 2.65
N ASN A 67 6.46 9.31 1.62
CA ASN A 67 6.20 10.11 0.44
C ASN A 67 5.19 9.42 -0.50
N ILE A 68 4.90 10.08 -1.61
CA ILE A 68 4.33 9.49 -2.83
C ILE A 68 5.49 8.94 -3.66
N SER A 69 5.47 7.65 -3.96
CA SER A 69 6.50 7.02 -4.81
C SER A 69 6.08 6.91 -6.28
N GLU A 70 4.78 6.95 -6.57
CA GLU A 70 4.23 6.82 -7.92
C GLU A 70 2.98 7.70 -8.08
N LEU A 71 2.79 8.27 -9.28
CA LEU A 71 1.62 9.06 -9.70
C LEU A 71 1.35 8.80 -11.19
N PHE A 72 0.21 8.21 -11.53
CA PHE A 72 -0.16 7.86 -12.90
C PHE A 72 -1.51 8.46 -13.30
N TYR A 73 -1.58 9.08 -14.47
CA TYR A 73 -2.85 9.53 -15.04
C TYR A 73 -3.64 8.36 -15.63
N LEU A 74 -4.84 8.12 -15.13
CA LEU A 74 -5.76 7.10 -15.64
C LEU A 74 -6.56 7.67 -16.81
N ASN A 75 -5.95 7.65 -18.00
CA ASN A 75 -6.51 8.30 -19.19
C ASN A 75 -7.78 7.62 -19.74
N LYS A 76 -7.94 6.31 -19.54
CA LYS A 76 -9.09 5.50 -19.93
C LYS A 76 -9.19 4.29 -19.01
N ILE A 77 -10.40 4.01 -18.53
CA ILE A 77 -10.73 2.75 -17.88
C ILE A 77 -11.22 1.81 -18.98
N ILE A 78 -10.35 0.92 -19.44
CA ILE A 78 -10.70 -0.12 -20.41
C ILE A 78 -10.59 -1.48 -19.75
N ASP A 79 -11.45 -2.41 -20.17
CA ASP A 79 -11.39 -3.80 -19.73
C ASP A 79 -10.01 -4.40 -20.05
N GLY A 80 -9.38 -5.02 -19.06
CA GLY A 80 -8.04 -5.59 -19.18
C GLY A 80 -6.86 -4.59 -19.13
N ALA A 81 -7.08 -3.31 -18.83
CA ALA A 81 -5.96 -2.37 -18.65
C ALA A 81 -5.04 -2.79 -17.49
N GLU A 82 -3.73 -2.85 -17.75
CA GLU A 82 -2.74 -2.94 -16.68
C GLU A 82 -2.64 -1.58 -15.99
N ILE A 83 -2.96 -1.58 -14.70
CA ILE A 83 -3.05 -0.38 -13.89
C ILE A 83 -1.79 -0.17 -13.03
N TYR A 84 -1.16 -1.27 -12.65
CA TYR A 84 0.04 -1.30 -11.83
C TYR A 84 0.74 -2.64 -12.03
N SER A 85 2.06 -2.61 -12.18
CA SER A 85 2.89 -3.80 -12.31
C SER A 85 4.17 -3.61 -11.48
N ARG A 86 4.55 -4.65 -10.74
CA ARG A 86 5.80 -4.70 -9.96
C ARG A 86 6.44 -6.05 -10.18
N ILE A 87 7.71 -6.02 -10.54
CA ILE A 87 8.56 -7.21 -10.57
C ILE A 87 9.14 -7.37 -9.17
N ASN A 88 8.96 -8.54 -8.56
CA ASN A 88 9.60 -8.91 -7.30
C ASN A 88 10.63 -9.99 -7.58
N GLU A 89 11.87 -9.76 -7.12
CA GLU A 89 12.89 -10.79 -7.04
C GLU A 89 12.80 -11.43 -5.66
N VAL A 90 12.61 -12.75 -5.63
CA VAL A 90 12.48 -13.53 -4.40
C VAL A 90 13.46 -14.68 -4.42
N GLU A 91 14.03 -15.01 -3.26
CA GLU A 91 15.03 -16.10 -3.16
C GLU A 91 14.41 -17.49 -3.33
N ASP A 92 13.14 -17.67 -2.95
CA ASP A 92 12.41 -18.93 -3.05
C ASP A 92 11.09 -18.76 -3.82
N ALA A 93 11.11 -19.22 -5.08
CA ALA A 93 9.96 -19.18 -5.98
C ALA A 93 8.80 -20.07 -5.50
N LEU A 94 9.09 -21.19 -4.82
CA LEU A 94 8.07 -22.12 -4.36
C LEU A 94 7.32 -21.53 -3.16
N ALA A 95 8.06 -20.95 -2.22
CA ALA A 95 7.49 -20.23 -1.08
C ALA A 95 6.61 -19.06 -1.53
N TYR A 96 7.09 -18.27 -2.49
CA TYR A 96 6.31 -17.16 -3.04
C TYR A 96 5.04 -17.64 -3.75
N THR A 97 5.13 -18.70 -4.56
CA THR A 97 3.97 -19.29 -5.26
C THR A 97 2.93 -19.81 -4.29
N ASN A 98 3.36 -20.54 -3.24
CA ASN A 98 2.45 -21.02 -2.20
C ASN A 98 1.77 -19.86 -1.47
N LEU A 99 2.52 -18.80 -1.15
CA LEU A 99 1.97 -17.58 -0.55
C LEU A 99 0.93 -16.92 -1.46
N VAL A 100 1.21 -16.77 -2.76
CA VAL A 100 0.27 -16.20 -3.72
C VAL A 100 -1.02 -17.02 -3.79
N ASN A 101 -0.91 -18.35 -3.85
CA ASN A 101 -2.07 -19.24 -3.86
C ASN A 101 -2.88 -19.14 -2.55
N MET A 102 -2.21 -19.11 -1.39
CA MET A 102 -2.88 -18.90 -0.11
C MET A 102 -3.63 -17.56 -0.06
N LYS A 103 -3.01 -16.47 -0.56
CA LYS A 103 -3.66 -15.15 -0.68
C LYS A 103 -4.89 -15.22 -1.59
N ALA A 104 -4.77 -15.88 -2.75
CA ALA A 104 -5.88 -16.03 -3.69
C ALA A 104 -7.05 -16.80 -3.07
N ASP A 105 -6.78 -17.90 -2.36
CA ASP A 105 -7.81 -18.69 -1.67
C ASP A 105 -8.49 -17.87 -0.55
N SER A 106 -7.73 -17.09 0.20
CA SER A 106 -8.29 -16.19 1.23
C SER A 106 -9.21 -15.13 0.65
N ILE A 107 -8.86 -14.54 -0.50
CA ILE A 107 -9.72 -13.59 -1.22
C ILE A 107 -10.98 -14.30 -1.71
N LYS A 108 -10.83 -15.47 -2.34
CA LYS A 108 -11.96 -16.27 -2.85
C LYS A 108 -12.95 -16.65 -1.74
N ASN A 109 -12.45 -16.86 -0.52
CA ASN A 109 -13.24 -17.24 0.65
C ASN A 109 -13.69 -16.04 1.50
N GLY A 110 -13.44 -14.80 1.07
CA GLY A 110 -13.87 -13.58 1.78
C GLY A 110 -13.11 -13.27 3.07
N GLN A 111 -11.91 -13.83 3.25
CA GLN A 111 -11.07 -13.71 4.44
C GLN A 111 -9.86 -12.78 4.23
N SER A 112 -9.93 -11.86 3.27
CA SER A 112 -8.82 -11.07 2.71
C SER A 112 -7.92 -10.39 3.75
N HIS A 113 -8.39 -10.15 4.98
CA HIS A 113 -7.65 -9.50 6.07
C HIS A 113 -6.81 -10.43 6.96
N GLN A 114 -6.87 -11.76 6.81
CA GLN A 114 -6.18 -12.69 7.74
C GLN A 114 -4.74 -13.05 7.36
N ILE A 115 -4.36 -12.97 6.07
CA ILE A 115 -3.03 -13.42 5.61
C ILE A 115 -1.95 -12.33 5.71
N LEU A 116 -2.33 -11.05 5.78
CA LEU A 116 -1.37 -9.94 5.89
C LEU A 116 -0.64 -9.89 7.25
N ASN A 117 -1.11 -10.62 8.26
CA ASN A 117 -0.52 -10.63 9.60
C ASN A 117 0.54 -11.73 9.84
N SER A 118 1.01 -12.41 8.78
CA SER A 118 1.88 -13.60 8.89
C SER A 118 3.34 -13.40 8.43
N PHE A 119 3.76 -12.17 8.14
CA PHE A 119 5.13 -11.84 7.72
C PHE A 119 5.67 -10.64 8.49
#